data_AF-A0AAN9SWV9-F1
#
_entry.id   AF-A0AAN9SWV9-F1
#
_cell.length_a   1.000
_cell.length_b   1.000
_cell.length_c   1.000
_cell.angle_alpha   90.00
_cell.angle_beta   90.00
_cell.angle_gamma   90.00
#
_symmetry.space_group_name_H-M   'P 1'
#
loop_
_entity.id
_entity.type
_entity.pdbx_description
1 polymer ?
#
loop_
_entity_poly.entity_id
_entity_poly.type
_entity_poly.pdbx_seq_one_letter_code
_entity_poly.pdbx_strand_id
1 'polypeptide(L)'
;MRMGGMVSTHPLPTVESCDYVLPSKLLLNVTIENSLGAIQVLMSPQDTVADLVKATLLIYDKDKRRPLLNNTDPMCYHLHYSPYTLQSLKPNEKLKNLGSRNFFLCSKPLPSFF
;
A
#
# COMPACT_ATOMS: atom_id res chain seq x y z
N MET A 1 -29.85 -50.95 33.52
CA MET A 1 -29.93 -49.47 33.50
C MET A 1 -28.76 -48.95 32.67
N ARG A 2 -29.05 -48.09 31.67
CA ARG A 2 -28.10 -47.50 30.71
C ARG A 2 -27.38 -46.31 31.33
N MET A 3 -26.11 -46.08 31.01
CA MET A 3 -25.51 -44.75 30.97
C MET A 3 -24.40 -44.72 29.91
N GLY A 4 -24.77 -44.27 28.71
CA GLY A 4 -23.81 -43.84 27.68
C GLY A 4 -23.60 -42.33 27.83
N GLY A 5 -22.34 -41.90 27.93
CA GLY A 5 -21.96 -40.49 27.97
C GLY A 5 -21.73 -39.94 26.56
N MET A 6 -22.39 -38.84 26.22
CA MET A 6 -22.12 -38.07 25.00
C MET A 6 -21.05 -37.02 25.33
N VAL A 7 -19.89 -37.11 24.67
CA VAL A 7 -18.90 -36.01 24.65
C VAL A 7 -19.40 -35.00 23.63
N SER A 8 -19.82 -33.82 24.11
CA SER A 8 -20.19 -32.70 23.25
C SER A 8 -18.95 -31.86 22.94
N THR A 9 -18.27 -32.16 21.84
CA THR A 9 -17.32 -31.24 21.22
C THR A 9 -18.15 -30.17 20.50
N HIS A 10 -18.36 -29.03 21.16
CA HIS A 10 -18.85 -27.83 20.50
C HIS A 10 -17.67 -27.17 19.77
N PRO A 11 -17.66 -27.09 18.43
CA PRO A 11 -16.71 -26.23 17.73
C PRO A 11 -17.06 -24.78 18.07
N LEU A 12 -16.05 -24.00 18.42
CA LEU A 12 -16.16 -22.56 18.60
C LEU A 12 -16.71 -21.96 17.29
N PRO A 13 -17.80 -21.17 17.32
CA PRO A 13 -18.31 -20.53 16.11
C PRO A 13 -17.21 -19.63 15.55
N THR A 14 -16.74 -19.97 14.35
CA THR A 14 -15.96 -19.05 13.54
C THR A 14 -16.84 -17.84 13.31
N VAL A 15 -16.49 -16.72 13.92
CA VAL A 15 -17.12 -15.43 13.61
C VAL A 15 -16.76 -15.15 12.16
N GLU A 16 -17.62 -15.58 11.25
CA GLU A 16 -17.63 -15.06 9.89
C GLU A 16 -17.84 -13.56 10.03
N SER A 17 -16.78 -12.83 9.69
CA SER A 17 -16.75 -11.39 9.69
C SER A 17 -17.98 -10.88 8.96
N CYS A 18 -18.76 -10.03 9.61
CA CYS A 18 -19.81 -9.24 8.97
C CYS A 18 -19.25 -8.68 7.66
N ASP A 19 -19.98 -8.80 6.55
CA ASP A 19 -19.60 -8.14 5.30
C ASP A 19 -19.69 -6.62 5.51
N TYR A 20 -18.67 -6.05 6.15
CA TYR A 20 -18.45 -4.63 6.18
C TYR A 20 -18.31 -4.21 4.72
N VAL A 21 -19.13 -3.25 4.28
CA VAL A 21 -18.99 -2.65 2.95
C VAL A 21 -17.56 -2.19 2.82
N LEU A 22 -16.76 -2.95 2.06
CA LEU A 22 -15.37 -2.59 1.83
C LEU A 22 -15.36 -1.21 1.15
N PRO A 23 -14.52 -0.27 1.61
CA PRO A 23 -14.47 1.05 1.00
C PRO A 23 -14.26 0.91 -0.51
N SER A 24 -15.11 1.56 -1.31
CA SER A 24 -14.99 1.51 -2.77
C SER A 24 -13.72 2.21 -3.27
N LYS A 25 -13.14 3.09 -2.44
CA LYS A 25 -11.88 3.81 -2.69
C LYS A 25 -11.07 3.94 -1.40
N LEU A 26 -9.75 4.03 -1.56
CA LEU A 26 -8.76 4.26 -0.51
C LEU A 26 -8.12 5.62 -0.72
N LEU A 27 -8.13 6.46 0.32
CA LEU A 27 -7.33 7.68 0.36
C LEU A 27 -5.95 7.36 0.94
N LEU A 28 -4.91 7.59 0.15
CA LEU A 28 -3.52 7.27 0.50
C LEU A 28 -2.67 8.54 0.47
N ASN A 29 -1.82 8.71 1.48
CA ASN A 29 -0.86 9.79 1.58
C ASN A 29 0.52 9.27 1.15
N VAL A 30 1.10 9.88 0.12
CA VAL A 30 2.43 9.52 -0.36
C VAL A 30 3.34 10.74 -0.24
N THR A 31 4.33 10.65 0.62
CA THR A 31 5.39 11.65 0.72
C THR A 31 6.52 11.26 -0.22
N ILE A 32 6.91 12.15 -1.14
CA ILE A 32 8.06 11.92 -2.00
C ILE A 32 9.32 12.46 -1.32
N GLU A 33 10.44 11.77 -1.47
CA GLU A 33 11.75 12.24 -1.01
C GLU A 33 12.01 13.69 -1.39
N ASN A 34 12.58 14.45 -0.44
CA ASN A 34 12.90 15.88 -0.56
C ASN A 34 11.72 16.80 -0.94
N SER A 35 10.47 16.32 -0.98
CA SER A 35 9.31 17.14 -1.29
C SER A 35 8.66 17.75 -0.05
N LEU A 36 8.01 18.89 -0.23
CA LEU A 36 7.26 19.56 0.84
C LEU A 36 5.89 18.91 1.00
N GLY A 37 5.75 18.00 1.96
CA GLY A 37 4.47 17.39 2.35
C GLY A 37 3.99 16.26 1.43
N ALA A 38 2.95 15.55 1.89
CA ALA A 38 2.40 14.41 1.15
C ALA A 38 1.49 14.83 -0.01
N ILE A 39 1.40 13.96 -1.01
CA ILE A 39 0.32 13.94 -2.00
C ILE A 39 -0.76 13.00 -1.51
N GLN A 40 -2.01 13.43 -1.65
CA GLN A 40 -3.18 12.59 -1.43
C GLN A 40 -3.63 11.96 -2.75
N VAL A 41 -3.74 10.64 -2.77
CA VAL A 41 -4.15 9.86 -3.95
C VAL A 41 -5.35 9.00 -3.59
N LEU A 42 -6.38 9.03 -4.42
CA LEU A 42 -7.57 8.21 -4.25
C LEU A 42 -7.52 7.03 -5.22
N MET A 43 -7.43 5.81 -4.70
CA MET A 43 -7.22 4.58 -5.48
C MET A 43 -8.33 3.54 -5.22
N SER A 44 -8.51 2.57 -6.12
CA SER A 44 -9.31 1.38 -5.85
C SER A 44 -8.56 0.45 -4.88
N PRO A 45 -9.25 -0.26 -3.97
CA PRO A 45 -8.62 -1.29 -3.13
C PRO A 45 -7.97 -2.42 -3.94
N GLN A 46 -8.40 -2.62 -5.19
CA GLN A 46 -7.86 -3.63 -6.10
C GLN A 46 -6.70 -3.12 -6.96
N ASP A 47 -6.33 -1.85 -6.86
CA ASP A 47 -5.13 -1.34 -7.53
C ASP A 47 -3.89 -1.91 -6.84
N THR A 48 -2.76 -1.81 -7.53
CA THR A 48 -1.46 -2.30 -7.04
C THR A 48 -0.57 -1.18 -6.52
N VAL A 49 0.51 -1.55 -5.85
CA VAL A 49 1.59 -0.61 -5.48
C VAL A 49 2.14 0.12 -6.71
N ALA A 50 2.33 -0.58 -7.83
CA ALA A 50 2.81 0.03 -9.08
C ALA A 50 1.85 1.12 -9.60
N ASP A 51 0.53 0.88 -9.50
CA ASP A 51 -0.49 1.85 -9.90
C ASP A 51 -0.45 3.09 -9.02
N LEU A 52 -0.26 2.93 -7.71
CA LEU A 52 -0.12 4.05 -6.78
C LEU A 52 1.13 4.90 -7.09
N VAL A 53 2.28 4.27 -7.37
CA VAL A 53 3.50 4.99 -7.77
C VAL A 53 3.22 5.81 -9.02
N LYS A 54 2.66 5.18 -10.07
CA LYS A 54 2.32 5.86 -11.32
C LYS A 54 1.38 7.04 -11.11
N ALA A 55 0.29 6.85 -10.36
CA ALA A 55 -0.66 7.91 -10.06
C ALA A 55 -0.01 9.07 -9.28
N THR A 56 0.84 8.76 -8.31
CA THR A 56 1.56 9.76 -7.51
C THR A 56 2.47 10.61 -8.38
N LEU A 57 3.26 10.00 -9.27
CA LEU A 57 4.18 10.74 -10.16
C LEU A 57 3.41 11.65 -11.13
N LEU A 58 2.29 11.18 -11.68
CA LEU A 58 1.42 11.99 -12.53
C LEU A 58 0.85 13.21 -11.80
N ILE A 59 0.38 13.04 -10.56
CA ILE A 59 -0.13 14.16 -9.75
C ILE A 59 1.00 15.11 -9.40
N TYR A 60 2.17 14.60 -9.00
CA TYR A 60 3.32 15.41 -8.65
C TYR A 60 3.77 16.32 -9.79
N ASP A 61 3.88 15.78 -11.01
CA ASP A 61 4.26 16.56 -12.20
C ASP A 61 3.16 17.56 -12.59
N LYS A 62 1.89 17.15 -12.57
CA LYS A 62 0.76 18.02 -12.91
C LYS A 62 0.67 19.21 -11.96
N ASP A 63 0.85 18.99 -10.66
CA ASP A 63 0.83 20.05 -9.64
C ASP A 63 2.12 20.88 -9.62
N LYS A 64 3.09 20.57 -10.50
CA LYS A 64 4.39 21.24 -10.63
C LYS A 64 5.08 21.39 -9.28
N ARG A 65 5.07 20.32 -8.48
CA ARG A 65 5.71 20.29 -7.15
C ARG A 65 7.24 20.39 -7.27
N ARG A 66 7.88 20.60 -6.13
CA ARG A 66 9.33 20.78 -6.01
C ARG A 66 9.91 19.86 -4.93
N PRO A 67 11.11 19.28 -5.17
CA PRO A 67 11.97 19.45 -6.36
C PRO A 67 11.39 18.81 -7.64
N LEU A 68 11.86 19.20 -8.82
CA LEU A 68 11.44 18.55 -10.06
C LEU A 68 11.91 17.08 -10.06
N LEU A 69 11.09 16.18 -10.61
CA LEU A 69 11.45 14.79 -10.75
C LEU A 69 12.48 14.63 -11.87
N ASN A 70 13.59 13.94 -11.59
CA ASN A 70 14.61 13.65 -12.60
C ASN A 70 14.13 12.60 -13.62
N ASN A 71 13.20 11.74 -13.23
CA ASN A 71 12.59 10.71 -14.08
C ASN A 71 11.11 10.55 -13.71
N THR A 72 10.25 10.26 -14.68
CA THR A 72 8.81 9.99 -14.45
C THR A 72 8.43 8.52 -14.65
N ASP A 73 9.38 7.65 -14.99
CA ASP A 73 9.16 6.21 -15.05
C ASP A 73 8.93 5.63 -13.64
N PRO A 74 7.75 5.04 -13.37
CA PRO A 74 7.46 4.38 -12.09
C PRO A 74 8.49 3.31 -11.70
N MET A 75 9.15 2.68 -12.67
CA MET A 75 10.17 1.66 -12.43
C MET A 75 11.45 2.22 -11.81
N CYS A 76 11.64 3.53 -11.81
CA CYS A 76 12.76 4.21 -11.16
C CYS A 76 12.49 4.56 -9.69
N TYR A 77 11.36 4.14 -9.12
CA TYR A 77 10.98 4.46 -7.75
C TYR A 77 10.65 3.23 -6.89
N HIS A 78 10.95 3.32 -5.60
CA HIS A 78 10.51 2.38 -4.58
C HIS A 78 9.50 3.03 -3.63
N LEU A 79 8.43 2.30 -3.33
CA LEU A 79 7.48 2.68 -2.29
C LEU A 79 7.81 1.95 -1.00
N HIS A 80 7.85 2.68 0.10
CA HIS A 80 8.16 2.22 1.44
C HIS A 80 7.03 2.61 2.42
N TYR A 81 6.92 1.91 3.54
CA TYR A 81 6.01 2.31 4.61
C TYR A 81 6.42 3.64 5.27
N SER A 82 7.73 3.91 5.34
CA SER A 82 8.30 5.11 5.97
C SER A 82 9.70 5.39 5.42
N PRO A 83 10.27 6.60 5.61
CA PRO A 83 11.64 6.92 5.21
C PRO A 83 12.71 6.09 5.94
N TYR A 84 12.35 5.40 7.03
CA TYR A 84 13.25 4.56 7.82
C TYR A 84 13.15 3.07 7.45
N THR A 85 12.29 2.71 6.48
CA THR A 85 12.06 1.31 6.11
C THR A 85 13.06 0.88 5.03
N LEU A 86 13.86 -0.14 5.31
CA LEU A 86 14.85 -0.66 4.35
C LEU A 86 14.19 -1.40 3.17
N GLN A 87 13.11 -2.13 3.42
CA GLN A 87 12.44 -2.96 2.41
C GLN A 87 11.37 -2.17 1.65
N SER A 88 11.43 -2.22 0.31
CA SER A 88 10.38 -1.69 -0.55
C SER A 88 9.19 -2.63 -0.66
N LEU A 89 8.01 -2.07 -0.87
CA LEU A 89 6.79 -2.81 -1.15
C LEU A 89 6.86 -3.49 -2.52
N LYS A 90 6.18 -4.63 -2.65
CA LYS A 90 6.15 -5.40 -3.91
C LYS A 90 5.24 -4.69 -4.93
N PRO A 91 5.69 -4.43 -6.17
CA PRO A 91 4.90 -3.70 -7.16
C PRO A 91 3.50 -4.29 -7.43
N ASN A 92 3.35 -5.61 -7.37
CA ASN A 92 2.11 -6.32 -7.66
C ASN A 92 1.18 -6.49 -6.44
N GLU A 93 1.60 -6.05 -5.26
CA GLU A 93 0.79 -6.15 -4.05
C GLU A 93 -0.42 -5.22 -4.13
N LYS A 94 -1.59 -5.73 -3.74
CA LYS A 94 -2.84 -4.99 -3.79
C LYS A 94 -2.94 -4.02 -2.63
N LEU A 95 -3.43 -2.80 -2.89
CA LEU A 95 -3.49 -1.73 -1.89
C LEU A 95 -4.37 -2.07 -0.68
N LYS A 96 -5.41 -2.90 -0.84
CA LYS A 96 -6.23 -3.39 0.28
C LYS A 96 -5.46 -4.28 1.27
N ASN A 97 -4.38 -4.93 0.81
CA ASN A 97 -3.57 -5.81 1.65
C ASN A 97 -2.54 -5.02 2.47
N LEU A 98 -2.31 -3.74 2.12
CA LEU A 98 -1.43 -2.86 2.86
C LEU A 98 -2.15 -2.36 4.12
N GLY A 99 -1.51 -2.53 5.28
CA GLY A 99 -2.05 -2.07 6.56
C GLY A 99 -1.93 -0.56 6.80
N SER A 100 -1.25 0.17 5.90
CA SER A 100 -1.00 1.61 6.04
C SER A 100 -1.82 2.45 5.04
N ARG A 101 -2.01 3.71 5.41
CA ARG A 101 -2.50 4.79 4.52
C ARG A 101 -1.44 5.86 4.24
N ASN A 102 -0.26 5.73 4.83
CA ASN A 102 0.86 6.64 4.64
C ASN A 102 2.04 5.85 4.08
N PHE A 103 2.65 6.39 3.03
CA PHE A 103 3.77 5.78 2.34
C PHE A 103 4.82 6.83 2.00
N PHE A 104 6.02 6.36 1.74
CA PHE A 104 7.16 7.18 1.35
C PHE A 104 7.70 6.67 0.01
N LEU A 105 7.91 7.58 -0.94
CA LEU A 105 8.41 7.26 -2.28
C LEU A 105 9.83 7.78 -2.44
N CYS A 106 10.76 6.87 -2.73
CA CYS A 106 12.17 7.17 -2.98
C CYS A 106 12.56 6.83 -4.41
N SER A 107 13.56 7.53 -4.97
CA SER A 107 14.22 7.07 -6.18
C SER A 107 15.02 5.78 -5.90
N LYS A 108 15.08 4.90 -6.89
CA LYS A 108 15.93 3.71 -6.82
C LYS A 108 17.38 4.14 -7.00
N PRO A 109 18.32 3.56 -6.21
CA PRO A 109 19.72 3.70 -6.54
C PRO A 109 19.94 3.14 -7.95
N LEU A 110 20.72 3.86 -8.76
CA LEU A 110 21.18 3.34 -10.04
C LEU A 110 21.88 2.01 -9.78
N PRO A 111 21.66 0.97 -10.61
CA PRO A 111 22.44 -0.25 -10.51
C PRO A 111 23.91 0.14 -10.63
N SER A 112 24.63 0.02 -9.52
CA SER A 112 26.06 0.24 -9.48
C SER A 112 26.70 -0.94 -10.22
N PHE A 113 27.04 -0.72 -11.49
CA PHE A 113 27.94 -1.61 -12.22
C PHE A 113 29.34 -1.39 -11.65
N PHE A 114 29.69 -2.13 -10.59
CA PHE A 114 31.06 -2.33 -10.14
C PHE A 114 31.57 -3.68 -10.63
#